data_AF-A0A357BZX2-F1
#
_entry.id   AF-A0A357BZX2-F1
#
_cell.length_a   1.000
_cell.length_b   1.000
_cell.length_c   1.000
_cell.angle_alpha   90.00
_cell.angle_beta   90.00
_cell.angle_gamma   90.00
#
_symmetry.space_group_name_H-M   'P 1'
#
loop_
_entity.id
_entity.type
_entity.pdbx_description
1 polymer ?
#
loop_
_entity_poly.entity_id
_entity_poly.type
_entity_poly.pdbx_seq_one_letter_code
_entity_poly.pdbx_strand_id
1 'polypeptide(L)' 'MSEGAGRDAWSRASNLMALLANINRDPKKSKVFRPTDFNPYYAVKKDSVLVTRENIGILREAFNGIAK' A
#
# COMPACT_ATOMS: atom_id res chain seq x y z
N MET A 1 -18.96 -2.16 -20.28
CA MET A 1 -19.43 -0.91 -19.61
C MET A 1 -19.51 -1.01 -18.08
N SER A 2 -19.53 -2.21 -17.47
CA SER A 2 -19.62 -2.37 -15.99
C SER A 2 -18.37 -1.94 -15.22
N GLU A 3 -17.16 -2.16 -15.76
CA GLU A 3 -15.92 -1.79 -15.04
C GLU A 3 -15.72 -0.28 -14.85
N GLY A 4 -16.17 0.55 -15.81
CA GLY A 4 -16.00 2.01 -15.74
C GLY A 4 -16.79 2.63 -14.58
N ALA A 5 -18.05 2.23 -14.44
CA ALA A 5 -18.91 2.68 -13.34
C ALA A 5 -18.34 2.28 -11.97
N GLY A 6 -17.75 1.08 -11.88
CA GLY A 6 -17.05 0.62 -10.68
C GLY A 6 -15.83 1.47 -10.34
N ARG A 7 -14.98 1.79 -11.33
CA ARG A 7 -13.79 2.64 -11.13
C ARG A 7 -14.17 4.06 -10.71
N ASP A 8 -15.20 4.65 -11.31
CA ASP A 8 -15.67 6.00 -10.96
C ASP A 8 -16.24 6.08 -9.55
N ALA A 9 -17.02 5.07 -9.14
CA ALA A 9 -17.55 4.99 -7.78
C ALA A 9 -16.42 4.87 -6.74
N TRP A 10 -15.45 4.00 -7.00
CA TRP A 10 -14.28 3.85 -6.12
C TRP A 10 -13.38 5.10 -6.12
N SER A 11 -13.25 5.81 -7.23
CA SER A 11 -12.55 7.09 -7.30
C SER A 11 -13.16 8.09 -6.32
N ARG A 12 -14.49 8.30 -6.37
CA ARG A 12 -15.18 9.21 -5.43
C ARG A 12 -15.07 8.74 -3.98
N ALA A 13 -15.35 7.47 -3.72
CA ALA A 13 -15.33 6.92 -2.37
C ALA A 13 -13.94 7.06 -1.71
N SER A 14 -12.87 6.80 -2.46
CA SER A 14 -11.50 6.88 -1.96
C SER A 14 -11.03 8.30 -1.66
N ASN A 15 -11.48 9.28 -2.45
CA ASN A 15 -11.23 10.70 -2.15
C ASN A 15 -11.88 11.11 -0.81
N LEU A 16 -13.12 10.68 -0.58
CA LEU A 16 -13.84 10.96 0.68
C LEU A 16 -13.17 10.29 1.88
N MET A 17 -12.77 9.02 1.75
CA MET A 17 -12.05 8.29 2.80
C MET A 17 -10.71 8.96 3.13
N ALA A 18 -9.93 9.36 2.12
CA ALA A 18 -8.67 10.04 2.34
C ALA A 18 -8.85 11.41 3.00
N LEU A 19 -9.87 12.17 2.62
CA LEU A 19 -10.21 13.44 3.28
C LEU A 19 -10.55 13.23 4.75
N LEU A 20 -11.48 12.32 5.06
CA LEU A 20 -11.93 12.04 6.42
C LEU A 20 -10.79 11.52 7.30
N ALA A 21 -9.97 10.61 6.77
CA ALA A 21 -8.82 10.06 7.47
C ALA A 21 -7.81 11.17 7.79
N ASN A 22 -7.53 12.07 6.85
CA ASN A 22 -6.61 13.19 7.09
C ASN A 22 -7.16 14.24 8.05
N ILE A 23 -8.47 14.48 8.09
CA ILE A 23 -9.10 15.40 9.06
C ILE A 23 -8.89 14.88 10.49
N ASN A 24 -9.03 13.58 10.69
CA ASN A 24 -8.92 12.96 12.02
C ASN A 24 -7.48 12.54 12.37
N ARG A 25 -6.50 12.78 11.49
CA ARG A 25 -5.12 12.33 11.73
C ARG A 25 -4.37 13.31 12.62
N ASP A 26 -3.54 12.76 13.52
CA ASP A 26 -2.51 13.56 14.18
C ASP A 26 -1.32 13.72 13.21
N PRO A 27 -0.99 14.96 12.78
CA PRO A 27 0.06 15.20 11.80
C PRO A 27 1.46 14.81 12.26
N LYS A 28 1.69 14.65 13.58
CA LYS A 28 2.99 14.25 14.14
C LYS A 28 3.17 12.75 14.25
N LYS A 29 2.07 12.00 14.34
CA LYS A 29 2.10 10.54 14.61
C LYS A 29 1.79 9.69 13.39
N SER A 30 1.13 10.26 12.38
CA SER A 30 0.62 9.49 11.25
C SER A 30 1.00 10.12 9.91
N LYS A 31 1.27 9.25 8.94
CA LYS A 31 1.52 9.66 7.55
C LYS A 31 0.27 10.30 6.93
N VAL A 32 0.47 11.12 5.90
CA VAL A 32 -0.63 11.64 5.08
C VAL A 32 -1.27 10.47 4.32
N PHE A 33 -2.59 10.34 4.42
CA PHE A 33 -3.35 9.34 3.68
C PHE A 33 -3.67 9.84 2.28
N ARG A 34 -3.49 9.00 1.26
CA ARG A 34 -3.78 9.33 -0.14
C ARG A 34 -4.99 8.51 -0.61
N PRO A 35 -5.77 8.97 -1.61
CA PRO A 35 -6.85 8.17 -2.18
C PRO A 35 -6.40 6.79 -2.69
N THR A 36 -5.15 6.71 -3.18
CA THR A 36 -4.51 5.46 -3.63
C THR A 36 -4.30 4.44 -2.52
N ASP A 37 -4.28 4.85 -1.24
CA ASP A 37 -4.17 3.92 -0.11
C ASP A 37 -5.48 3.13 0.10
N PHE A 38 -6.63 3.64 -0.38
CA PHE A 38 -7.95 3.05 -0.14
C PHE A 38 -8.56 2.39 -1.39
N ASN A 39 -8.23 2.87 -2.59
CA ASN A 39 -8.87 2.40 -3.80
C ASN A 39 -8.17 1.17 -4.39
N PRO A 40 -8.88 0.03 -4.57
CA PRO A 40 -8.30 -1.24 -4.99
C PRO A 40 -7.74 -1.21 -6.42
N TYR A 41 -8.24 -0.30 -7.27
CA TYR A 41 -7.74 -0.14 -8.64
C TYR A 41 -6.37 0.53 -8.70
N TYR A 42 -5.92 1.18 -7.61
CA TYR A 42 -4.60 1.79 -7.53
C TYR A 42 -3.59 0.94 -6.77
N ALA A 43 -3.88 -0.37 -6.56
CA ALA A 43 -3.02 -1.32 -5.84
C ALA A 43 -1.54 -0.96 -6.04
N VAL A 44 -0.99 -0.29 -5.03
CA VAL A 44 0.37 0.22 -5.09
C VAL A 44 1.22 -1.04 -5.19
N LYS A 45 1.94 -1.20 -6.30
CA LYS A 45 3.05 -2.14 -6.34
C LYS A 45 3.98 -1.68 -5.22
N LYS A 46 3.83 -2.24 -4.02
CA LYS A 46 4.91 -2.23 -3.04
C LYS A 46 6.08 -2.80 -3.83
N ASP A 47 7.23 -2.13 -3.79
CA ASP A 47 8.49 -2.64 -4.30
C ASP A 47 8.76 -3.98 -3.62
N SER A 48 8.10 -5.00 -4.15
CA SER A 48 8.07 -6.34 -3.64
C SER A 48 9.16 -7.00 -4.42
N VAL A 49 10.26 -7.24 -3.72
CA VAL A 49 11.35 -8.02 -4.28
C VAL A 49 10.74 -9.36 -4.65
N LEU A 50 10.69 -9.65 -5.95
CA LEU A 50 10.31 -10.97 -6.43
C LEU A 50 11.32 -11.95 -5.84
N VAL A 51 10.82 -12.88 -5.03
CA VAL A 51 11.64 -13.88 -4.36
C VAL A 51 12.04 -14.92 -5.41
N THR A 52 13.21 -14.73 -6.01
CA THR A 52 13.84 -15.70 -6.92
C THR A 52 14.71 -16.68 -6.14
N ARG A 53 15.07 -17.82 -6.75
CA ARG A 53 15.98 -18.80 -6.13
C ARG A 53 17.32 -18.19 -5.70
N GLU A 54 17.78 -17.19 -6.43
CA GLU A 54 19.01 -16.44 -6.15
C GLU A 54 18.85 -15.51 -4.93
N ASN A 55 17.70 -14.83 -4.82
CA ASN A 55 17.44 -13.89 -3.72
C ASN A 55 17.05 -14.56 -2.39
N ILE A 56 16.54 -15.81 -2.43
CA ILE A 56 16.21 -16.59 -1.21
C ILE A 56 17.45 -16.83 -0.33
N GLY A 57 18.62 -17.01 -0.94
CA GLY A 57 19.87 -17.25 -0.20
C GLY A 57 20.23 -16.08 0.72
N ILE A 58 20.02 -14.85 0.25
CA ILE A 58 20.29 -13.61 0.98
C ILE A 58 19.38 -13.50 2.22
N LEU A 59 18.10 -13.87 2.08
CA LEU A 59 17.17 -13.89 3.22
C LEU A 59 17.62 -14.90 4.29
N ARG A 60 18.03 -16.10 3.88
CA ARG A 60 18.50 -17.13 4.82
C ARG A 60 19.75 -16.69 5.59
N GLU A 61 20.68 -16.04 4.91
CA GLU A 61 21.91 -15.52 5.53
C GLU A 61 21.62 -14.36 6.50
N ALA A 62 20.74 -13.43 6.12
CA ALA A 62 20.30 -12.34 6.99
C ALA A 62 19.58 -12.83 8.26
N PHE A 63 18.70 -13.85 8.14
CA PHE A 63 17.99 -14.41 9.30
C PHE A 63 18.92 -15.20 10.24
N ASN A 64 19.94 -15.88 9.72
CA ASN A 64 20.90 -16.62 10.53
C ASN A 64 21.99 -15.74 11.17
N GLY A 65 22.34 -14.61 10.54
CA GLY A 65 23.36 -13.68 11.03
C GLY A 65 22.91 -12.78 12.18
N ILE A 66 21.60 -12.66 12.44
CA ILE A 66 21.04 -11.85 13.54
C ILE A 66 21.05 -12.61 14.89
N ALA A 67 21.33 -13.91 14.88
CA ALA A 67 21.34 -14.76 16.08
C ALA A 67 22.71 -14.82 16.80
N LYS A 68 23.61 -13.86 16.57
CA LYS A 68 24.92 -13.82 17.23
C LYS A 68 25.19 -12.49 17.91
#